data_AF-A0A7C4ALN3-F1
#
_entry.id   AF-A0A7C4ALN3-F1
#
_cell.length_a   1.000
_cell.length_b   1.000
_cell.length_c   1.000
_cell.angle_alpha   90.00
_cell.angle_beta   90.00
_cell.angle_gamma   90.00
#
_symmetry.space_group_name_H-M   'P 1'
#
loop_
_entity.id
_entity.type
_entity.pdbx_description
1 polymer ?
#
loop_
_entity_poly.entity_id
_entity_poly.type
_entity_poly.pdbx_seq_one_letter_code
_entity_poly.pdbx_strand_id
1 'polypeptide(L)'
;MKLLAVISDAVQRALIVFCACLTAMTGIWLCPARAADTIPRQADTAKKCAICHFRWVAAFFLEHRSTPLAAYEQATDDAVGRPEMCLSCHDGSVRDSRDKICNDPGHRIGVTPSSRVTIPEKFPLDAQGRLQCTTCHTPHTVPQQEGHLVDFFLRAPNPDSSFCNLCHSEHSGGIGTRNHPVGVTVSKISIRIQQAGGKLGGEQKDRIICETCHIAHGGVNSSFLVLPAEETKTLSILCEVCHTKQPGKGMAAGAGFSHPVDVLPGSAAQIPATWHTGDPVVRGTGAELVCRTCHRPHHARSSRALLCAPGEKDALCVHCHLAQAQVSNTGHDLSRSPLVDKQRAGLCSPCHAVHEAPAQRYLWAAPAGKPFV
;
A
#
# COMPACT_ATOMS: atom_id res chain seq x y z
N MET A 1 36.40 -90.11 32.30
CA MET A 1 36.49 -88.64 32.41
C MET A 1 37.38 -88.03 31.32
N LYS A 2 37.12 -88.38 30.05
CA LYS A 2 37.90 -87.95 28.86
C LYS A 2 37.24 -86.80 28.06
N LEU A 3 36.27 -86.10 28.65
CA LEU A 3 35.52 -85.05 27.95
C LEU A 3 35.82 -83.61 28.41
N LEU A 4 36.59 -83.43 29.49
CA LEU A 4 36.89 -82.10 30.07
C LEU A 4 38.25 -81.52 29.65
N ALA A 5 39.14 -82.31 29.05
CA ALA A 5 40.47 -81.84 28.63
C ALA A 5 40.52 -81.24 27.20
N VAL A 6 39.51 -81.51 26.36
CA VAL A 6 39.48 -81.06 24.96
C VAL A 6 38.95 -79.63 24.81
N ILE A 7 38.22 -79.12 25.82
CA ILE A 7 37.61 -77.78 25.78
C ILE A 7 38.62 -76.67 26.12
N SER A 8 39.75 -77.00 26.77
CA SER A 8 40.77 -76.03 27.18
C SER A 8 41.65 -75.52 26.03
N ASP A 9 41.99 -76.36 25.05
CA ASP A 9 42.93 -75.97 23.97
C ASP A 9 42.22 -75.18 22.84
N ALA A 10 40.93 -75.43 22.62
CA ALA A 10 40.14 -74.73 21.61
C ALA A 10 39.84 -73.26 21.98
N VAL A 11 39.61 -72.98 23.26
CA VAL A 11 39.32 -71.61 23.74
C VAL A 11 40.58 -70.75 23.74
N GLN A 12 41.75 -71.33 24.04
CA GLN A 12 43.01 -70.61 24.11
C GLN A 12 43.56 -70.24 22.72
N ARG A 13 43.32 -71.09 21.70
CA ARG A 13 43.63 -70.76 20.30
C ARG A 13 42.69 -69.71 19.70
N ALA A 14 41.42 -69.68 20.12
CA ALA A 14 40.46 -68.68 19.65
C ALA A 14 40.78 -67.26 20.15
N LEU A 15 41.28 -67.10 21.38
CA LEU A 15 41.66 -65.78 21.92
C LEU A 15 42.91 -65.19 21.25
N ILE A 16 43.88 -66.00 20.84
CA ILE A 16 45.11 -65.53 20.20
C ILE A 16 44.83 -65.05 18.76
N VAL A 17 43.93 -65.72 18.04
CA VAL A 17 43.51 -65.30 16.68
C VAL A 17 42.68 -64.01 16.73
N PHE A 18 41.87 -63.80 17.77
CA PHE A 18 41.05 -62.59 17.89
C PHE A 18 41.90 -61.33 18.19
N CYS A 19 42.97 -61.44 18.99
CA CYS A 19 43.88 -60.30 19.24
C CYS A 19 44.79 -59.95 18.04
N ALA A 20 45.13 -60.92 17.19
CA ALA A 20 45.96 -60.67 16.01
C ALA A 20 45.21 -59.92 14.89
N CYS A 21 43.88 -60.10 14.76
CA CYS A 21 43.08 -59.37 13.77
C CYS A 21 42.78 -57.92 14.16
N LEU A 22 42.74 -57.58 15.46
CA LEU A 22 42.47 -56.21 15.91
C LEU A 22 43.65 -55.25 15.76
N THR A 23 44.88 -55.77 15.66
CA THR A 23 46.09 -54.94 15.44
C THR A 23 46.45 -54.79 13.97
N ALA A 24 45.86 -55.58 13.06
CA ALA A 24 46.05 -55.46 11.62
C ALA A 24 45.05 -54.51 10.92
N MET A 25 43.93 -54.16 11.57
CA MET A 25 42.94 -53.23 11.01
C MET A 25 43.18 -51.74 11.35
N THR A 26 44.16 -51.43 12.21
CA THR A 26 44.49 -50.04 12.58
C THR A 26 45.62 -49.42 11.74
N GLY A 27 46.20 -50.16 10.79
CA GLY A 27 47.44 -49.78 10.10
C GLY A 27 47.34 -49.24 8.66
N ILE A 28 46.18 -49.14 8.00
CA ILE A 28 46.12 -48.90 6.53
C ILE A 28 45.22 -47.71 6.10
N TRP A 29 44.85 -46.79 6.99
CA TRP A 29 44.11 -45.57 6.57
C TRP A 29 44.69 -44.27 7.16
N LEU A 30 46.01 -44.11 7.07
CA LEU A 30 46.63 -42.77 7.03
C LEU A 30 46.78 -42.33 5.57
N CYS A 31 45.65 -42.04 4.93
CA CYS A 31 45.67 -41.16 3.77
C CYS A 31 45.76 -39.73 4.33
N PRO A 32 46.72 -38.88 3.91
CA PRO A 32 46.63 -37.48 4.25
C PRO A 32 45.33 -36.98 3.62
N ALA A 33 44.44 -36.46 4.45
CA ALA A 33 43.34 -35.66 3.96
C ALA A 33 43.95 -34.55 3.12
N ARG A 34 43.90 -34.68 1.78
CA ARG A 34 43.90 -33.51 0.93
C ARG A 34 42.75 -32.67 1.46
N ALA A 35 43.07 -31.51 2.01
CA ALA A 35 42.10 -30.44 2.19
C ALA A 35 41.53 -30.15 0.80
N ALA A 36 40.48 -30.87 0.44
CA ALA A 36 39.56 -30.45 -0.58
C ALA A 36 38.78 -29.32 0.09
N ASP A 37 39.16 -28.09 -0.25
CA ASP A 37 38.32 -26.92 -0.07
C ASP A 37 37.00 -27.19 -0.81
N THR A 38 36.06 -27.81 -0.11
CA THR A 38 34.68 -27.91 -0.57
C THR A 38 33.82 -27.25 0.48
N ILE A 39 33.83 -25.92 0.48
CA ILE A 39 32.59 -25.20 0.76
C ILE A 39 31.65 -25.61 -0.38
N PRO A 40 30.54 -26.33 -0.13
CA PRO A 40 29.56 -26.56 -1.17
C PRO A 40 29.03 -25.18 -1.54
N ARG A 41 29.44 -24.64 -2.69
CA ARG A 41 28.76 -23.50 -3.28
C ARG A 41 27.32 -23.97 -3.48
N GLN A 42 26.39 -23.43 -2.71
CA GLN A 42 24.99 -23.51 -3.05
C GLN A 42 24.86 -23.00 -4.49
N ALA A 43 24.73 -23.91 -5.46
CA ALA A 43 24.72 -23.58 -6.89
C ALA A 43 23.65 -22.53 -7.24
N ASP A 44 22.68 -22.36 -6.36
CA ASP A 44 21.63 -21.36 -6.43
C ASP A 44 22.14 -19.92 -6.17
N THR A 45 23.13 -19.72 -5.29
CA THR A 45 23.66 -18.38 -4.97
C THR A 45 24.46 -17.78 -6.13
N ALA A 46 25.30 -18.56 -6.80
CA ALA A 46 26.06 -18.12 -7.97
C ALA A 46 25.14 -17.73 -9.15
N LYS A 47 24.05 -18.49 -9.35
CA LYS A 47 23.01 -18.14 -10.33
C LYS A 47 22.33 -16.83 -9.97
N LYS A 48 21.94 -16.64 -8.70
CA LYS A 48 21.32 -15.40 -8.22
C LYS A 48 22.22 -14.17 -8.37
N CYS A 49 23.50 -14.26 -8.04
CA CYS A 49 24.45 -13.15 -8.21
C CYS A 49 24.71 -12.81 -9.69
N ALA A 50 24.77 -13.81 -10.56
CA ALA A 50 25.03 -13.62 -11.98
C ALA A 50 23.88 -12.98 -12.76
N ILE A 51 22.65 -12.93 -12.19
CA ILE A 51 21.50 -12.21 -12.76
C ILE A 51 21.82 -10.71 -12.88
N CYS A 52 22.46 -10.12 -11.87
CA CYS A 52 22.78 -8.71 -11.84
C CYS A 52 24.25 -8.44 -12.20
N HIS A 53 25.15 -9.36 -11.87
CA HIS A 53 26.57 -9.24 -12.19
C HIS A 53 26.94 -10.12 -13.38
N PHE A 54 26.48 -9.75 -14.58
CA PHE A 54 26.71 -10.54 -15.81
C PHE A 54 28.19 -10.89 -16.03
N ARG A 55 29.12 -9.98 -15.68
CA ARG A 55 30.57 -10.22 -15.76
C ARG A 55 31.07 -11.38 -14.89
N TRP A 56 30.28 -11.85 -13.93
CA TRP A 56 30.62 -12.95 -13.02
C TRP A 56 30.16 -14.32 -13.56
N VAL A 57 29.40 -14.36 -14.66
CA VAL A 57 28.93 -15.62 -15.27
C VAL A 57 30.09 -16.55 -15.61
N ALA A 58 31.13 -16.04 -16.29
CA ALA A 58 32.30 -16.86 -16.65
C ALA A 58 33.05 -17.36 -15.40
N ALA A 59 33.30 -16.47 -14.43
CA ALA A 59 34.00 -16.82 -13.19
C ALA A 59 33.26 -17.93 -12.42
N PHE A 60 31.93 -17.85 -12.31
CA PHE A 60 31.13 -18.81 -11.56
C PHE A 60 30.86 -20.12 -12.31
N PHE A 61 30.49 -20.05 -13.59
CA PHE A 61 29.98 -21.20 -14.34
C PHE A 61 31.00 -21.87 -15.25
N LEU A 62 32.04 -21.17 -15.69
CA LEU A 62 33.09 -21.74 -16.53
C LEU A 62 34.36 -22.03 -15.72
N GLU A 63 34.76 -21.07 -14.89
CA GLU A 63 36.03 -21.12 -14.16
C GLU A 63 35.87 -21.68 -12.74
N HIS A 64 34.63 -21.89 -12.30
CA HIS A 64 34.27 -22.39 -10.97
C HIS A 64 35.03 -21.71 -9.83
N ARG A 65 35.28 -20.40 -9.91
CA ARG A 65 36.00 -19.61 -8.90
C ARG A 65 35.21 -18.38 -8.44
N SER A 66 35.63 -17.82 -7.30
CA SER A 66 35.02 -16.59 -6.79
C SER A 66 35.60 -15.39 -7.53
N THR A 67 34.87 -14.28 -7.54
CA THR A 67 35.36 -13.01 -8.05
C THR A 67 35.97 -12.21 -6.89
N PRO A 68 37.16 -11.59 -7.07
CA PRO A 68 37.65 -10.61 -6.12
C PRO A 68 36.63 -9.48 -6.02
N LEU A 69 36.19 -9.16 -4.81
CA LEU A 69 35.41 -7.94 -4.59
C LEU A 69 36.38 -6.77 -4.76
N ALA A 70 36.00 -5.80 -5.59
CA ALA A 70 36.72 -4.53 -5.65
C ALA A 70 36.78 -3.95 -4.23
N ALA A 71 37.89 -3.29 -3.89
CA ALA A 71 37.94 -2.52 -2.66
C ALA A 71 36.73 -1.58 -2.65
N TYR A 72 36.06 -1.48 -1.49
CA TYR A 72 34.99 -0.52 -1.33
C TYR A 72 35.59 0.87 -1.44
N GLU A 73 35.57 1.42 -2.65
CA GLU A 73 35.77 2.84 -2.83
C GLU A 73 34.61 3.48 -2.07
N GLN A 74 34.94 4.26 -1.02
CA GLN A 74 34.03 5.23 -0.44
C GLN A 74 33.75 6.28 -1.52
N ALA A 75 33.07 5.86 -2.59
CA ALA A 75 32.91 6.66 -3.77
C ALA A 75 31.96 7.78 -3.37
N THR A 76 32.48 8.98 -3.48
CA THR A 76 31.84 10.29 -3.32
C THR A 76 30.65 10.50 -4.28
N ASP A 77 30.19 9.44 -4.95
CA ASP A 77 29.19 9.44 -6.00
C ASP A 77 28.38 8.12 -5.96
N ASP A 78 27.08 8.22 -5.65
CA ASP A 78 26.12 7.11 -5.55
C ASP A 78 25.76 6.55 -6.94
N ALA A 79 26.75 6.09 -7.69
CA ALA A 79 26.57 5.60 -9.07
C ALA A 79 25.59 4.41 -9.15
N VAL A 80 25.46 3.63 -8.06
CA VAL A 80 24.55 2.48 -7.97
C VAL A 80 23.09 2.91 -7.78
N GLY A 81 22.86 4.03 -7.08
CA GLY A 81 21.53 4.60 -6.87
C GLY A 81 20.98 5.42 -8.03
N ARG A 82 21.79 5.68 -9.06
CA ARG A 82 21.37 6.49 -10.21
C ARG A 82 20.35 5.76 -11.10
N PRO A 83 19.44 6.50 -11.76
CA PRO A 83 18.42 5.93 -12.64
C PRO A 83 19.01 5.03 -13.73
N GLU A 84 20.17 5.37 -14.28
CA GLU A 84 20.82 4.65 -15.38
C GLU A 84 21.15 3.20 -14.98
N MET A 85 21.55 2.98 -13.73
CA MET A 85 21.82 1.63 -13.21
C MET A 85 20.54 0.79 -13.20
N CYS A 86 19.44 1.35 -12.71
CA CYS A 86 18.15 0.65 -12.67
C CYS A 86 17.60 0.41 -14.08
N LEU A 87 17.73 1.42 -14.95
CA LEU A 87 17.28 1.36 -16.33
C LEU A 87 18.07 0.36 -17.17
N SER A 88 19.30 0.00 -16.80
CA SER A 88 20.06 -1.04 -17.52
C SER A 88 19.36 -2.41 -17.57
N CYS A 89 18.41 -2.68 -16.66
CA CYS A 89 17.55 -3.87 -16.69
C CYS A 89 16.09 -3.54 -17.04
N HIS A 90 15.63 -2.32 -16.75
CA HIS A 90 14.28 -1.84 -17.05
C HIS A 90 14.16 -1.21 -18.44
N ASP A 91 15.20 -1.28 -19.28
CA ASP A 91 15.26 -0.73 -20.64
C ASP A 91 14.39 -1.48 -21.67
N GLY A 92 13.77 -2.58 -21.26
CA GLY A 92 12.98 -3.46 -22.13
C GLY A 92 13.65 -4.79 -22.48
N SER A 93 14.92 -4.97 -22.13
CA SER A 93 15.65 -6.23 -22.38
C SER A 93 15.18 -7.39 -21.50
N VAL A 94 14.84 -7.13 -20.23
CA VAL A 94 14.31 -8.12 -19.27
C VAL A 94 12.80 -7.98 -19.10
N ARG A 95 12.32 -6.74 -18.89
CA ARG A 95 10.92 -6.35 -18.87
C ARG A 95 10.80 -4.87 -19.15
N ASP A 96 10.08 -4.49 -20.21
CA ASP A 96 9.80 -3.08 -20.45
C ASP A 96 8.79 -2.58 -19.41
N SER A 97 9.22 -1.62 -18.61
CA SER A 97 8.39 -0.98 -17.57
C SER A 97 8.71 0.51 -17.46
N ARG A 98 9.27 1.09 -18.53
CA ARG A 98 9.63 2.51 -18.61
C ARG A 98 8.40 3.40 -18.57
N ASP A 99 7.30 2.94 -19.15
CA ASP A 99 5.99 3.57 -19.06
C ASP A 99 5.60 3.82 -17.59
N LYS A 100 5.67 2.79 -16.76
CA LYS A 100 5.26 2.88 -15.35
C LYS A 100 6.27 3.57 -14.44
N ILE A 101 7.57 3.31 -14.65
CA ILE A 101 8.63 3.74 -13.71
C ILE A 101 9.12 5.16 -14.04
N CYS A 102 9.12 5.56 -15.32
CA CYS A 102 9.73 6.81 -15.77
C CYS A 102 8.74 7.85 -16.28
N ASN A 103 7.62 7.43 -16.86
CA ASN A 103 6.74 8.33 -17.61
C ASN A 103 5.39 8.58 -16.93
N ASP A 104 4.93 7.66 -16.08
CA ASP A 104 3.65 7.81 -15.39
C ASP A 104 3.74 8.59 -14.06
N PRO A 105 2.62 9.16 -13.59
CA PRO A 105 2.51 9.68 -12.23
C PRO A 105 2.87 8.61 -11.19
N GLY A 106 3.92 8.86 -10.40
CA GLY A 106 4.37 7.99 -9.31
C GLY A 106 5.34 8.68 -8.37
N HIS A 107 5.82 7.95 -7.37
CA HIS A 107 6.91 8.39 -6.51
C HIS A 107 8.10 8.78 -7.37
N ARG A 108 8.55 10.03 -7.21
CA ARG A 108 9.61 10.61 -8.02
C ARG A 108 10.94 10.48 -7.32
N ILE A 109 11.98 10.29 -8.12
CA ILE A 109 13.38 10.35 -7.71
C ILE A 109 13.96 11.73 -8.08
N GLY A 110 15.10 12.08 -7.49
CA GLY A 110 15.71 13.40 -7.67
C GLY A 110 14.90 14.55 -7.04
N VAL A 111 13.96 14.24 -6.15
CA VAL A 111 13.16 15.24 -5.40
C VAL A 111 13.44 15.13 -3.90
N THR A 112 13.46 16.27 -3.22
CA THR A 112 13.58 16.32 -1.76
C THR A 112 12.26 15.90 -1.12
N PRO A 113 12.26 14.96 -0.15
CA PRO A 113 11.07 14.63 0.63
C PRO A 113 10.44 15.88 1.25
N SER A 114 9.11 15.98 1.21
CA SER A 114 8.41 17.07 1.90
C SER A 114 8.46 16.91 3.42
N SER A 115 8.22 17.99 4.16
CA SER A 115 8.13 17.95 5.63
C SER A 115 6.95 17.12 6.18
N ARG A 116 6.08 16.59 5.32
CA ARG A 116 4.92 15.75 5.68
C ARG A 116 5.23 14.26 5.66
N VAL A 117 6.46 13.88 5.31
CA VAL A 117 6.91 12.49 5.21
C VAL A 117 8.18 12.35 6.05
N THR A 118 8.27 11.26 6.81
CA THR A 118 9.46 10.98 7.62
C THR A 118 10.23 9.85 6.96
N ILE A 119 11.41 10.11 6.41
CA ILE A 119 12.23 9.04 5.81
C ILE A 119 13.03 8.36 6.94
N PRO A 120 12.88 7.05 7.16
CA PRO A 120 13.70 6.32 8.13
C PRO A 120 15.20 6.43 7.79
N GLU A 121 16.06 6.55 8.80
CA GLU A 121 17.52 6.67 8.61
C GLU A 121 18.13 5.54 7.75
N LYS A 122 17.56 4.33 7.86
CA LYS A 122 17.97 3.16 7.06
C LYS A 122 17.63 3.25 5.56
N PHE A 123 16.85 4.24 5.14
CA PHE A 123 16.47 4.44 3.74
C PHE A 123 17.36 5.55 3.17
N PRO A 124 18.31 5.20 2.27
CA PRO A 124 19.31 6.15 1.83
C PRO A 124 18.69 7.24 0.96
N LEU A 125 19.20 8.45 1.11
CA LEU A 125 18.97 9.58 0.21
C LEU A 125 20.29 9.89 -0.50
N ASP A 126 20.22 10.62 -1.61
CA ASP A 126 21.45 11.11 -2.24
C ASP A 126 22.17 12.15 -1.36
N ALA A 127 23.37 12.57 -1.78
CA ALA A 127 24.16 13.57 -1.07
C ALA A 127 23.48 14.94 -0.93
N GLN A 128 22.41 15.21 -1.69
CA GLN A 128 21.58 16.41 -1.61
C GLN A 128 20.29 16.18 -0.80
N GLY A 129 20.11 15.02 -0.18
CA GLY A 129 18.92 14.66 0.60
C GLY A 129 17.69 14.36 -0.26
N ARG A 130 17.87 13.95 -1.51
CA ARG A 130 16.78 13.62 -2.45
C ARG A 130 16.52 12.13 -2.52
N LEU A 131 15.27 11.78 -2.80
CA LEU A 131 14.83 10.40 -3.03
C LEU A 131 15.54 9.81 -4.25
N GLN A 132 15.96 8.56 -4.14
CA GLN A 132 16.49 7.75 -5.24
C GLN A 132 15.76 6.42 -5.34
N CYS A 133 15.98 5.69 -6.44
CA CYS A 133 15.47 4.32 -6.59
C CYS A 133 15.89 3.47 -5.39
N THR A 134 17.13 3.66 -4.94
CA THR A 134 17.74 3.00 -3.79
C THR A 134 17.17 3.42 -2.45
N THR A 135 16.36 4.48 -2.34
CA THR A 135 15.67 4.81 -1.09
C THR A 135 14.65 3.73 -0.73
N CYS A 136 13.90 3.24 -1.72
CA CYS A 136 12.88 2.23 -1.54
C CYS A 136 13.37 0.82 -1.91
N HIS A 137 14.19 0.73 -2.94
CA HIS A 137 14.70 -0.54 -3.46
C HIS A 137 16.15 -0.83 -3.03
N THR A 138 16.50 -2.11 -3.00
CA THR A 138 17.83 -2.64 -2.73
C THR A 138 18.05 -3.89 -3.59
N PRO A 139 19.04 -3.89 -4.51
CA PRO A 139 19.36 -5.07 -5.30
C PRO A 139 19.94 -6.22 -4.44
N HIS A 140 20.28 -5.93 -3.18
CA HIS A 140 20.81 -6.89 -2.23
C HIS A 140 19.80 -7.17 -1.11
N THR A 141 19.74 -8.43 -0.70
CA THR A 141 18.63 -9.05 0.03
C THR A 141 18.26 -8.40 1.35
N VAL A 142 16.97 -8.08 1.48
CA VAL A 142 16.20 -8.34 2.71
C VAL A 142 15.86 -9.84 2.79
N PRO A 143 15.71 -10.43 3.99
CA PRO A 143 15.33 -11.84 4.14
C PRO A 143 14.05 -12.16 3.36
N GLN A 144 14.12 -13.19 2.50
CA GLN A 144 13.06 -13.59 1.57
C GLN A 144 11.91 -14.29 2.30
N GLN A 145 10.68 -14.10 1.83
CA GLN A 145 9.59 -15.05 2.06
C GLN A 145 9.78 -16.23 1.09
N GLU A 146 9.57 -17.46 1.54
CA GLU A 146 9.69 -18.66 0.69
C GLU A 146 8.73 -18.58 -0.51
N GLY A 147 9.20 -18.98 -1.72
CA GLY A 147 8.34 -19.15 -2.89
C GLY A 147 8.36 -18.04 -3.95
N HIS A 148 9.02 -16.91 -3.70
CA HIS A 148 9.12 -15.81 -4.67
C HIS A 148 10.55 -15.68 -5.22
N LEU A 149 10.76 -15.94 -6.52
CA LEU A 149 12.08 -15.86 -7.17
C LEU A 149 12.69 -14.43 -7.11
N VAL A 150 11.85 -13.40 -7.09
CA VAL A 150 12.22 -11.98 -6.93
C VAL A 150 10.98 -11.19 -6.50
N ASP A 151 10.75 -11.06 -5.19
CA ASP A 151 9.89 -9.96 -4.70
C ASP A 151 10.70 -8.67 -4.84
N PHE A 152 10.18 -7.72 -5.62
CA PHE A 152 10.89 -6.53 -6.13
C PHE A 152 11.65 -5.73 -5.07
N PHE A 153 12.83 -6.18 -4.66
CA PHE A 153 13.90 -5.44 -4.01
C PHE A 153 13.50 -4.42 -2.93
N LEU A 154 12.33 -4.50 -2.27
CA LEU A 154 11.95 -3.48 -1.29
C LEU A 154 12.85 -3.61 -0.07
N ARG A 155 13.32 -2.48 0.48
CA ARG A 155 14.19 -2.46 1.67
C ARG A 155 13.52 -2.95 2.96
N ALA A 156 12.22 -3.20 2.92
CA ALA A 156 11.49 -3.86 3.98
C ALA A 156 10.29 -4.61 3.37
N PRO A 157 9.76 -5.62 4.09
CA PRO A 157 8.51 -6.27 3.69
C PRO A 157 7.38 -5.24 3.51
N ASN A 158 6.47 -5.54 2.59
CA ASN A 158 5.27 -4.74 2.36
C ASN A 158 3.95 -5.54 2.52
N PRO A 159 3.79 -6.43 3.52
CA PRO A 159 2.48 -7.03 3.77
C PRO A 159 1.47 -5.93 4.11
N ASP A 160 0.30 -5.98 3.47
CA ASP A 160 -0.80 -5.04 3.67
C ASP A 160 -0.39 -3.55 3.64
N SER A 161 0.49 -3.18 2.71
CA SER A 161 1.03 -1.82 2.55
C SER A 161 1.83 -1.28 3.77
N SER A 162 2.34 -2.15 4.64
CA SER A 162 3.13 -1.75 5.81
C SER A 162 4.41 -0.98 5.49
N PHE A 163 5.00 -1.17 4.29
CA PHE A 163 6.17 -0.40 3.85
C PHE A 163 5.82 1.08 3.67
N CYS A 164 4.62 1.39 3.18
CA CYS A 164 4.16 2.75 2.98
C CYS A 164 4.13 3.53 4.30
N ASN A 165 3.69 2.87 5.38
CA ASN A 165 3.57 3.44 6.71
C ASN A 165 4.92 3.76 7.39
N LEU A 166 6.04 3.22 6.86
CA LEU A 166 7.37 3.58 7.36
C LEU A 166 7.70 5.05 7.11
N CYS A 167 7.10 5.65 6.07
CA CYS A 167 7.28 7.06 5.75
C CYS A 167 5.98 7.88 5.89
N HIS A 168 4.83 7.30 5.55
CA HIS A 168 3.52 7.95 5.50
C HIS A 168 2.65 7.66 6.74
N SER A 169 3.24 7.61 7.94
CA SER A 169 2.55 7.24 9.19
C SER A 169 1.30 8.08 9.49
N GLU A 170 1.33 9.36 9.11
CA GLU A 170 0.26 10.32 9.37
C GLU A 170 -0.99 10.10 8.51
N HIS A 171 -0.94 9.28 7.45
CA HIS A 171 -2.10 8.96 6.60
C HIS A 171 -2.95 7.78 7.10
N SER A 172 -2.52 7.15 8.19
CA SER A 172 -3.15 5.99 8.82
C SER A 172 -3.98 6.37 10.07
N GLY A 173 -4.64 5.38 10.70
CA GLY A 173 -5.36 5.58 11.97
C GLY A 173 -6.86 5.89 11.85
N GLY A 174 -7.42 5.90 10.63
CA GLY A 174 -8.86 5.99 10.39
C GLY A 174 -9.52 7.28 10.88
N ILE A 175 -10.85 7.23 11.05
CA ILE A 175 -11.69 8.43 11.20
C ILE A 175 -11.28 9.29 12.41
N GLY A 176 -10.85 8.66 13.51
CA GLY A 176 -10.40 9.35 14.72
C GLY A 176 -9.17 10.24 14.50
N THR A 177 -8.30 9.86 13.55
CA THR A 177 -7.13 10.65 13.12
C THR A 177 -7.40 11.48 11.86
N ARG A 178 -8.68 11.60 11.47
CA ARG A 178 -9.15 12.32 10.28
C ARG A 178 -8.66 11.71 8.97
N ASN A 179 -8.50 10.39 8.95
CA ASN A 179 -8.10 9.61 7.78
C ASN A 179 -9.16 8.57 7.40
N HIS A 180 -9.19 8.18 6.13
CA HIS A 180 -10.04 7.11 5.64
C HIS A 180 -9.55 5.80 6.25
N PRO A 181 -10.45 4.97 6.81
CA PRO A 181 -10.05 3.69 7.37
C PRO A 181 -9.31 2.82 6.37
N VAL A 182 -8.16 2.32 6.80
CA VAL A 182 -7.42 1.22 6.19
C VAL A 182 -7.34 0.07 7.19
N GLY A 183 -7.07 -1.12 6.71
CA GLY A 183 -7.03 -2.34 7.50
C GLY A 183 -8.41 -2.94 7.80
N VAL A 184 -9.47 -2.42 7.20
CA VAL A 184 -10.86 -2.90 7.32
C VAL A 184 -11.22 -3.82 6.15
N THR A 185 -11.97 -4.88 6.39
CA THR A 185 -12.47 -5.79 5.35
C THR A 185 -13.72 -5.22 4.70
N VAL A 186 -13.84 -5.34 3.37
CA VAL A 186 -15.03 -4.98 2.62
C VAL A 186 -15.81 -6.20 2.10
N SER A 187 -17.15 -6.15 2.11
CA SER A 187 -18.04 -7.26 1.74
C SER A 187 -18.18 -7.44 0.22
N LYS A 188 -17.74 -6.45 -0.55
CA LYS A 188 -17.77 -6.42 -2.00
C LYS A 188 -16.49 -5.77 -2.48
N ILE A 189 -15.60 -6.56 -3.05
CA ILE A 189 -14.51 -6.02 -3.84
C ILE A 189 -14.88 -6.00 -5.29
N SER A 190 -14.54 -4.86 -5.88
CA SER A 190 -14.64 -4.66 -7.28
C SER A 190 -13.39 -5.21 -7.93
N ILE A 191 -13.58 -6.20 -8.80
CA ILE A 191 -12.61 -6.60 -9.84
C ILE A 191 -11.97 -5.39 -10.53
N ARG A 192 -12.68 -4.24 -10.57
CA ARG A 192 -12.18 -2.99 -11.15
C ARG A 192 -10.97 -2.41 -10.41
N ILE A 193 -10.86 -2.55 -9.07
CA ILE A 193 -9.65 -2.11 -8.35
C ILE A 193 -8.44 -2.92 -8.81
N GLN A 194 -8.59 -4.25 -8.87
CA GLN A 194 -7.51 -5.14 -9.28
C GLN A 194 -7.14 -4.95 -10.76
N GLN A 195 -8.14 -4.77 -11.63
CA GLN A 195 -7.93 -4.46 -13.05
C GLN A 195 -7.21 -3.12 -13.25
N ALA A 196 -7.41 -2.16 -12.35
CA ALA A 196 -6.70 -0.89 -12.34
C ALA A 196 -5.30 -0.97 -11.70
N GLY A 197 -4.85 -2.16 -11.28
CA GLY A 197 -3.54 -2.38 -10.66
C GLY A 197 -3.50 -2.17 -9.14
N GLY A 198 -4.64 -1.90 -8.51
CA GLY A 198 -4.74 -1.85 -7.05
C GLY A 198 -4.69 -3.23 -6.40
N LYS A 199 -4.28 -3.26 -5.13
CA LYS A 199 -4.16 -4.49 -4.34
C LYS A 199 -5.05 -4.44 -3.11
N LEU A 200 -5.39 -5.62 -2.63
CA LEU A 200 -6.17 -5.81 -1.41
C LEU A 200 -5.33 -6.65 -0.46
N GLY A 201 -5.43 -6.33 0.82
CA GLY A 201 -4.69 -6.99 1.87
C GLY A 201 -5.42 -8.22 2.41
N GLY A 202 -4.67 -8.98 3.20
CA GLY A 202 -5.10 -10.22 3.83
C GLY A 202 -5.25 -11.37 2.83
N GLU A 203 -4.67 -12.53 3.16
CA GLU A 203 -4.59 -13.69 2.26
C GLU A 203 -5.94 -14.13 1.67
N GLN A 204 -7.07 -13.89 2.36
CA GLN A 204 -8.42 -14.24 1.89
C GLN A 204 -9.55 -13.29 2.38
N LYS A 205 -9.24 -12.09 2.88
CA LYS A 205 -10.23 -11.22 3.57
C LYS A 205 -10.24 -9.78 3.10
N ASP A 206 -9.99 -9.57 1.81
CA ASP A 206 -10.61 -8.45 1.09
C ASP A 206 -10.43 -7.10 1.84
N ARG A 207 -9.19 -6.87 2.32
CA ARG A 207 -8.84 -5.80 3.26
C ARG A 207 -8.42 -4.56 2.49
N ILE A 208 -8.99 -3.42 2.84
CA ILE A 208 -8.57 -2.12 2.30
C ILE A 208 -7.19 -1.79 2.84
N ILE A 209 -6.24 -1.55 1.96
CA ILE A 209 -4.85 -1.16 2.26
C ILE A 209 -4.47 0.08 1.44
N CYS A 210 -3.29 0.66 1.66
CA CYS A 210 -2.87 1.85 0.91
C CYS A 210 -2.85 1.56 -0.60
N GLU A 211 -2.36 0.38 -0.98
CA GLU A 211 -2.31 -0.08 -2.38
C GLU A 211 -3.68 -0.37 -3.01
N THR A 212 -4.77 -0.31 -2.24
CA THR A 212 -6.13 -0.38 -2.79
C THR A 212 -6.49 0.87 -3.57
N CYS A 213 -5.97 2.02 -3.14
CA CYS A 213 -6.25 3.32 -3.72
C CYS A 213 -5.03 3.93 -4.42
N HIS A 214 -3.83 3.72 -3.87
CA HIS A 214 -2.59 4.31 -4.35
C HIS A 214 -1.71 3.26 -5.03
N ILE A 215 -0.81 3.70 -5.90
CA ILE A 215 0.25 2.88 -6.46
C ILE A 215 1.56 3.67 -6.46
N ALA A 216 2.69 2.99 -6.23
CA ALA A 216 3.98 3.68 -6.18
C ALA A 216 4.40 4.25 -7.55
N HIS A 217 4.01 3.57 -8.63
CA HIS A 217 4.39 3.86 -10.02
C HIS A 217 3.20 3.56 -10.93
N GLY A 218 2.91 4.38 -11.95
CA GLY A 218 1.81 4.11 -12.87
C GLY A 218 0.42 4.59 -12.41
N GLY A 219 0.34 5.57 -11.52
CA GLY A 219 -0.93 6.12 -11.06
C GLY A 219 -1.57 7.04 -12.11
N VAL A 220 -2.89 7.21 -12.05
CA VAL A 220 -3.63 8.01 -13.04
C VAL A 220 -3.57 9.53 -12.79
N ASN A 221 -3.00 9.96 -11.67
CA ASN A 221 -2.91 11.37 -11.30
C ASN A 221 -1.74 11.66 -10.34
N SER A 222 -1.57 12.93 -9.97
CA SER A 222 -0.49 13.39 -9.07
C SER A 222 -0.62 12.93 -7.62
N SER A 223 -1.74 12.31 -7.24
CA SER A 223 -1.89 11.61 -5.95
C SER A 223 -1.60 10.10 -6.07
N PHE A 224 -1.14 9.67 -7.24
CA PHE A 224 -0.77 8.30 -7.59
C PHE A 224 -1.91 7.30 -7.34
N LEU A 225 -3.14 7.69 -7.68
CA LEU A 225 -4.28 6.81 -7.52
C LEU A 225 -4.33 5.73 -8.61
N VAL A 226 -4.90 4.57 -8.29
CA VAL A 226 -5.17 3.50 -9.27
C VAL A 226 -6.37 3.84 -10.18
N LEU A 227 -7.32 4.63 -9.67
CA LEU A 227 -8.48 5.13 -10.40
C LEU A 227 -8.67 6.62 -10.11
N PRO A 228 -9.25 7.39 -11.04
CA PRO A 228 -9.48 8.81 -10.81
C PRO A 228 -10.54 8.99 -9.72
N ALA A 229 -10.37 10.03 -8.89
CA ALA A 229 -11.36 10.41 -7.87
C ALA A 229 -12.22 11.61 -8.31
N GLU A 230 -11.80 12.31 -9.37
CA GLU A 230 -12.30 13.63 -9.75
C GLU A 230 -12.63 13.70 -11.26
N GLU A 231 -12.51 12.60 -12.00
CA GLU A 231 -12.80 12.55 -13.45
C GLU A 231 -14.11 11.81 -13.74
N THR A 232 -15.18 12.59 -13.80
CA THR A 232 -16.58 12.13 -13.92
C THR A 232 -16.91 11.42 -15.24
N LYS A 233 -16.11 11.67 -16.29
CA LYS A 233 -16.29 11.11 -17.63
C LYS A 233 -15.67 9.72 -17.80
N THR A 234 -15.00 9.21 -16.77
CA THR A 234 -14.34 7.91 -16.81
C THR A 234 -15.30 6.79 -16.40
N LEU A 235 -14.96 5.56 -16.78
CA LEU A 235 -15.82 4.40 -16.49
C LEU A 235 -15.89 4.04 -15.00
N SER A 236 -14.99 4.55 -14.16
CA SER A 236 -14.93 4.23 -12.72
C SER A 236 -14.23 5.32 -11.92
N ILE A 237 -14.98 5.93 -11.02
CA ILE A 237 -14.47 6.85 -10.01
C ILE A 237 -14.13 6.05 -8.75
N LEU A 238 -12.92 6.23 -8.22
CA LEU A 238 -12.34 5.42 -7.14
C LEU A 238 -13.30 5.17 -5.96
N CYS A 239 -13.94 6.22 -5.46
CA CYS A 239 -14.83 6.14 -4.30
C CYS A 239 -16.08 5.29 -4.60
N GLU A 240 -16.62 5.41 -5.81
CA GLU A 240 -17.88 4.79 -6.22
C GLU A 240 -17.75 3.29 -6.43
N VAL A 241 -16.52 2.82 -6.64
CA VAL A 241 -16.21 1.40 -6.76
C VAL A 241 -16.67 0.61 -5.53
N CYS A 242 -16.63 1.24 -4.34
CA CYS A 242 -17.10 0.65 -3.08
C CYS A 242 -18.37 1.35 -2.56
N HIS A 243 -18.45 2.67 -2.65
CA HIS A 243 -19.55 3.44 -2.04
C HIS A 243 -20.73 3.72 -2.98
N THR A 244 -20.59 3.48 -4.28
CA THR A 244 -21.56 3.89 -5.34
C THR A 244 -21.84 5.40 -5.31
N LYS A 245 -22.78 5.86 -6.16
CA LYS A 245 -23.31 7.23 -6.13
C LYS A 245 -24.37 7.46 -5.03
N GLN A 246 -24.74 6.40 -4.32
CA GLN A 246 -25.73 6.43 -3.24
C GLN A 246 -25.10 5.83 -1.97
N PRO A 247 -24.09 6.52 -1.39
CA PRO A 247 -23.39 6.02 -0.22
C PRO A 247 -24.34 5.90 0.97
N GLY A 248 -24.16 4.85 1.79
CA GLY A 248 -24.97 4.63 2.99
C GLY A 248 -24.15 4.44 4.27
N LYS A 249 -24.83 4.44 5.41
CA LYS A 249 -24.24 4.11 6.72
C LYS A 249 -24.05 2.60 6.80
N GLY A 250 -22.82 2.16 6.51
CA GLY A 250 -22.43 0.76 6.56
C GLY A 250 -22.20 0.16 5.17
N MET A 251 -21.90 -1.13 5.14
CA MET A 251 -21.43 -1.83 3.94
C MET A 251 -22.56 -2.36 3.04
N ALA A 252 -23.81 -2.20 3.47
CA ALA A 252 -24.99 -2.51 2.67
C ALA A 252 -25.35 -1.27 1.84
N ALA A 253 -25.54 -1.46 0.52
CA ALA A 253 -25.88 -0.39 -0.41
C ALA A 253 -27.14 0.38 0.04
N GLY A 254 -27.08 1.70 -0.08
CA GLY A 254 -28.09 2.65 0.39
C GLY A 254 -29.48 2.39 -0.17
N ALA A 255 -30.44 2.19 0.72
CA ALA A 255 -31.87 2.10 0.40
C ALA A 255 -32.55 3.47 0.24
N GLY A 256 -31.78 4.57 0.12
CA GLY A 256 -32.29 5.93 0.08
C GLY A 256 -31.59 6.81 -0.95
N PHE A 257 -32.10 8.03 -1.09
CA PHE A 257 -31.61 9.01 -2.05
C PHE A 257 -30.49 9.86 -1.45
N SER A 258 -29.52 10.20 -2.28
CA SER A 258 -28.33 10.95 -1.89
C SER A 258 -28.20 12.21 -2.74
N HIS A 259 -27.45 13.16 -2.20
CA HIS A 259 -27.04 14.35 -2.92
C HIS A 259 -26.40 13.93 -4.25
N PRO A 260 -26.86 14.50 -5.39
CA PRO A 260 -26.36 14.08 -6.68
C PRO A 260 -24.86 14.37 -6.77
N VAL A 261 -24.11 13.42 -7.32
CA VAL A 261 -22.67 13.53 -7.64
C VAL A 261 -22.47 13.28 -9.12
N ASP A 262 -21.34 13.74 -9.64
CA ASP A 262 -20.98 13.76 -11.06
C ASP A 262 -21.93 14.61 -11.91
N VAL A 263 -22.44 15.67 -11.32
CA VAL A 263 -23.34 16.62 -11.97
C VAL A 263 -22.83 18.04 -11.83
N LEU A 264 -23.16 18.88 -12.80
CA LEU A 264 -23.05 20.32 -12.63
C LEU A 264 -24.14 20.82 -11.69
N PRO A 265 -23.87 21.77 -10.79
CA PRO A 265 -24.83 22.25 -9.78
C PRO A 265 -26.06 22.97 -10.38
N GLY A 266 -26.06 23.28 -11.67
CA GLY A 266 -27.14 23.96 -12.36
C GLY A 266 -27.43 25.35 -11.77
N SER A 267 -28.68 25.80 -11.84
CA SER A 267 -29.14 27.05 -11.21
C SER A 267 -29.53 26.88 -9.74
N ALA A 268 -29.52 25.66 -9.22
CA ALA A 268 -29.97 25.35 -7.86
C ALA A 268 -28.91 25.66 -6.78
N ALA A 269 -27.64 25.73 -7.17
CA ALA A 269 -26.52 25.97 -6.28
C ALA A 269 -25.30 26.52 -7.06
N GLN A 270 -24.34 27.08 -6.33
CA GLN A 270 -23.03 27.46 -6.90
C GLN A 270 -21.92 26.85 -6.05
N ILE A 271 -21.08 25.99 -6.64
CA ILE A 271 -19.92 25.45 -5.91
C ILE A 271 -18.88 26.58 -5.77
N PRO A 272 -18.48 26.97 -4.54
CA PRO A 272 -17.50 28.02 -4.35
C PRO A 272 -16.11 27.57 -4.82
N ALA A 273 -15.19 28.51 -5.05
CA ALA A 273 -13.81 28.18 -5.36
C ALA A 273 -13.01 27.74 -4.12
N THR A 274 -13.36 28.26 -2.94
CA THR A 274 -12.68 28.00 -1.66
C THR A 274 -13.69 27.80 -0.54
N TRP A 275 -13.36 26.94 0.42
CA TRP A 275 -14.08 26.80 1.68
C TRP A 275 -13.80 27.99 2.60
N HIS A 276 -14.62 28.21 3.63
CA HIS A 276 -14.36 29.24 4.66
C HIS A 276 -13.04 28.99 5.41
N THR A 277 -12.51 27.77 5.38
CA THR A 277 -11.20 27.42 5.94
C THR A 277 -10.02 27.95 5.11
N GLY A 278 -10.29 28.53 3.93
CA GLY A 278 -9.29 28.94 2.94
C GLY A 278 -8.79 27.78 2.06
N ASP A 279 -9.20 26.55 2.33
CA ASP A 279 -8.84 25.41 1.48
C ASP A 279 -9.56 25.50 0.12
N PRO A 280 -8.90 25.14 -0.99
CA PRO A 280 -9.55 25.08 -2.29
C PRO A 280 -10.64 24.01 -2.30
N VAL A 281 -11.76 24.31 -2.96
CA VAL A 281 -12.84 23.35 -3.17
C VAL A 281 -12.48 22.47 -4.37
N VAL A 282 -12.46 21.15 -4.14
CA VAL A 282 -12.23 20.17 -5.20
C VAL A 282 -13.51 20.00 -6.02
N ARG A 283 -13.37 20.01 -7.34
CA ARG A 283 -14.44 19.80 -8.32
C ARG A 283 -13.98 18.77 -9.34
N GLY A 284 -14.93 18.21 -10.07
CA GLY A 284 -14.61 17.41 -11.24
C GLY A 284 -13.86 18.21 -12.30
N THR A 285 -13.19 17.54 -13.24
CA THR A 285 -12.44 18.21 -14.33
C THR A 285 -13.30 19.11 -15.22
N GLY A 286 -14.62 18.88 -15.26
CA GLY A 286 -15.62 19.74 -15.90
C GLY A 286 -16.34 20.69 -14.93
N ALA A 287 -15.81 20.91 -13.73
CA ALA A 287 -16.42 21.67 -12.62
C ALA A 287 -17.65 21.01 -11.96
N GLU A 288 -17.82 19.71 -12.12
CA GLU A 288 -18.89 18.93 -11.49
C GLU A 288 -18.73 18.85 -9.97
N LEU A 289 -19.85 18.64 -9.27
CA LEU A 289 -19.85 18.22 -7.88
C LEU A 289 -19.41 16.75 -7.81
N VAL A 290 -18.39 16.46 -7.02
CA VAL A 290 -17.85 15.11 -6.83
C VAL A 290 -17.78 14.78 -5.34
N CYS A 291 -17.58 13.52 -4.97
CA CYS A 291 -17.47 13.09 -3.57
C CYS A 291 -16.40 13.91 -2.81
N ARG A 292 -15.28 14.20 -3.48
CA ARG A 292 -14.15 14.98 -2.97
C ARG A 292 -14.45 16.47 -2.76
N THR A 293 -15.55 16.99 -3.29
CA THR A 293 -16.00 18.34 -2.98
C THR A 293 -16.24 18.46 -1.48
N CYS A 294 -17.02 17.54 -0.91
CA CYS A 294 -17.35 17.56 0.51
C CYS A 294 -16.40 16.72 1.37
N HIS A 295 -15.83 15.63 0.83
CA HIS A 295 -15.03 14.67 1.59
C HIS A 295 -13.54 14.76 1.31
N ARG A 296 -12.74 14.59 2.36
CA ARG A 296 -11.28 14.56 2.30
C ARG A 296 -10.76 13.26 2.92
N PRO A 297 -10.32 12.27 2.12
CA PRO A 297 -9.89 10.98 2.63
C PRO A 297 -8.76 11.05 3.66
N HIS A 298 -7.78 11.94 3.48
CA HIS A 298 -6.68 12.08 4.44
C HIS A 298 -6.57 13.49 4.99
N HIS A 299 -6.35 13.59 6.29
CA HIS A 299 -6.31 14.85 7.04
C HIS A 299 -7.53 15.74 6.80
N ALA A 300 -8.72 15.16 6.92
CA ALA A 300 -9.96 15.93 6.92
C ALA A 300 -9.93 17.04 7.97
N ARG A 301 -10.66 18.14 7.74
CA ARG A 301 -10.82 19.20 8.76
C ARG A 301 -11.74 18.76 9.89
N SER A 302 -12.65 17.82 9.60
CA SER A 302 -13.56 17.21 10.57
C SER A 302 -13.39 15.69 10.56
N SER A 303 -13.24 15.09 11.75
CA SER A 303 -13.33 13.63 11.91
C SER A 303 -14.77 13.13 11.72
N ARG A 304 -15.80 13.97 11.87
CA ARG A 304 -17.17 13.59 11.51
C ARG A 304 -17.27 13.45 9.99
N ALA A 305 -17.35 12.21 9.51
CA ALA A 305 -17.51 11.84 8.10
C ALA A 305 -16.41 12.36 7.15
N LEU A 306 -15.23 12.70 7.67
CA LEU A 306 -14.07 13.15 6.88
C LEU A 306 -14.37 14.37 5.99
N LEU A 307 -15.04 15.38 6.52
CA LEU A 307 -15.43 16.56 5.75
C LEU A 307 -14.26 17.53 5.49
N CYS A 308 -14.27 18.17 4.31
CA CYS A 308 -13.32 19.18 3.88
C CYS A 308 -13.34 20.46 4.73
N ALA A 309 -14.47 20.73 5.40
CA ALA A 309 -14.65 21.86 6.29
C ALA A 309 -15.40 21.42 7.57
N PRO A 310 -15.20 22.09 8.71
CA PRO A 310 -15.97 21.82 9.92
C PRO A 310 -17.46 22.13 9.68
N GLY A 311 -18.31 21.20 10.10
CA GLY A 311 -19.75 21.25 9.87
C GLY A 311 -20.55 21.79 11.04
N GLU A 312 -20.07 22.81 11.76
CA GLU A 312 -20.91 23.44 12.78
C GLU A 312 -22.14 24.07 12.10
N LYS A 313 -23.33 23.64 12.53
CA LYS A 313 -24.65 24.21 12.17
C LYS A 313 -24.96 24.30 10.67
N ASP A 314 -24.53 23.33 9.87
CA ASP A 314 -24.81 23.26 8.42
C ASP A 314 -24.15 24.36 7.59
N ALA A 315 -23.05 24.93 8.08
CA ALA A 315 -22.27 25.93 7.35
C ALA A 315 -21.90 25.48 5.92
N LEU A 316 -21.57 24.20 5.71
CA LEU A 316 -21.21 23.69 4.37
C LEU A 316 -22.36 23.84 3.35
N CYS A 317 -23.62 23.74 3.77
CA CYS A 317 -24.76 23.80 2.86
C CYS A 317 -24.88 25.20 2.24
N VAL A 318 -24.76 26.24 3.07
CA VAL A 318 -24.94 27.64 2.64
C VAL A 318 -23.79 28.15 1.77
N HIS A 319 -22.65 27.46 1.74
CA HIS A 319 -21.58 27.75 0.77
C HIS A 319 -22.01 27.52 -0.68
N CYS A 320 -22.92 26.56 -0.90
CA CYS A 320 -23.43 26.25 -2.23
C CYS A 320 -24.88 26.75 -2.44
N HIS A 321 -25.70 26.68 -1.39
CA HIS A 321 -27.11 27.02 -1.39
C HIS A 321 -27.37 28.38 -0.73
N LEU A 322 -26.74 29.43 -1.29
CA LEU A 322 -26.77 30.79 -0.72
C LEU A 322 -28.20 31.35 -0.61
N ALA A 323 -29.05 31.10 -1.60
CA ALA A 323 -30.44 31.57 -1.59
C ALA A 323 -31.24 30.94 -0.42
N GLN A 324 -30.96 29.69 -0.09
CA GLN A 324 -31.65 28.96 0.98
C GLN A 324 -31.17 29.37 2.38
N ALA A 325 -30.04 30.08 2.50
CA ALA A 325 -29.55 30.60 3.78
C ALA A 325 -30.54 31.57 4.46
N GLN A 326 -31.48 32.13 3.69
CA GLN A 326 -32.56 33.01 4.18
C GLN A 326 -33.50 32.33 5.19
N VAL A 327 -33.44 31.00 5.35
CA VAL A 327 -34.19 30.28 6.39
C VAL A 327 -33.70 30.62 7.80
N SER A 328 -32.48 31.13 7.94
CA SER A 328 -31.94 31.57 9.24
C SER A 328 -32.76 32.71 9.85
N ASN A 329 -32.97 32.65 11.17
CA ASN A 329 -33.79 33.60 11.93
C ASN A 329 -35.28 33.66 11.50
N THR A 330 -35.77 32.65 10.78
CA THR A 330 -37.21 32.48 10.51
C THR A 330 -37.82 31.50 11.49
N GLY A 331 -39.15 31.32 11.45
CA GLY A 331 -39.84 30.27 12.22
C GLY A 331 -39.41 28.84 11.88
N HIS A 332 -38.67 28.64 10.78
CA HIS A 332 -38.11 27.35 10.37
C HIS A 332 -36.64 27.17 10.80
N ASP A 333 -36.05 28.14 11.50
CA ASP A 333 -34.72 28.01 12.08
C ASP A 333 -34.77 27.17 13.37
N LEU A 334 -34.70 25.85 13.19
CA LEU A 334 -34.73 24.90 14.29
C LEU A 334 -33.38 24.76 15.01
N SER A 335 -32.33 25.46 14.58
CA SER A 335 -31.01 25.41 15.24
C SER A 335 -31.03 25.96 16.67
N ARG A 336 -32.07 26.73 17.01
CA ARG A 336 -32.31 27.28 18.34
C ARG A 336 -33.48 26.62 19.07
N SER A 337 -34.12 25.63 18.43
CA SER A 337 -35.29 24.97 19.00
C SER A 337 -34.88 23.97 20.08
N PRO A 338 -35.48 24.00 21.28
CA PRO A 338 -35.24 22.99 22.30
C PRO A 338 -35.81 21.61 21.92
N LEU A 339 -36.60 21.53 20.84
CA LEU A 339 -37.27 20.30 20.37
C LEU A 339 -36.42 19.46 19.41
N VAL A 340 -35.26 19.96 18.97
CA VAL A 340 -34.38 19.23 18.04
C VAL A 340 -33.23 18.58 18.80
N ASP A 341 -33.00 17.30 18.53
CA ASP A 341 -31.84 16.57 19.03
C ASP A 341 -30.54 17.34 18.71
N LYS A 342 -29.65 17.44 19.70
CA LYS A 342 -28.32 18.07 19.55
C LYS A 342 -27.54 17.52 18.37
N GLN A 343 -27.76 16.26 17.97
CA GLN A 343 -27.12 15.65 16.80
C GLN A 343 -27.65 16.14 15.44
N ARG A 344 -28.82 16.78 15.43
CA ARG A 344 -29.47 17.41 14.27
C ARG A 344 -29.65 18.93 14.44
N ALA A 345 -28.99 19.55 15.41
CA ALA A 345 -29.20 20.96 15.80
C ALA A 345 -28.65 22.00 14.81
N GLY A 346 -28.53 21.67 13.52
CA GLY A 346 -28.15 22.62 12.49
C GLY A 346 -29.35 23.31 11.85
N LEU A 347 -29.09 24.22 10.90
CA LEU A 347 -30.11 24.98 10.19
C LEU A 347 -30.89 24.14 9.14
N CYS A 348 -30.21 23.19 8.49
CA CYS A 348 -30.71 22.39 7.38
C CYS A 348 -30.88 20.90 7.75
N SER A 349 -29.97 20.37 8.57
CA SER A 349 -29.87 18.95 8.99
C SER A 349 -31.02 18.39 9.82
N PRO A 350 -31.90 19.17 10.50
CA PRO A 350 -33.12 18.63 11.08
C PRO A 350 -34.06 18.05 10.01
N CYS A 351 -34.08 18.66 8.83
CA CYS A 351 -35.06 18.39 7.78
C CYS A 351 -34.46 17.72 6.56
N HIS A 352 -33.18 17.93 6.26
CA HIS A 352 -32.50 17.38 5.07
C HIS A 352 -31.44 16.35 5.45
N ALA A 353 -31.32 15.31 4.62
CA ALA A 353 -30.27 14.32 4.70
C ALA A 353 -29.40 14.38 3.42
N VAL A 354 -28.07 14.48 3.58
CA VAL A 354 -27.17 14.51 2.42
C VAL A 354 -27.12 13.15 1.74
N HIS A 355 -27.17 12.06 2.51
CA HIS A 355 -27.19 10.69 2.02
C HIS A 355 -28.33 9.92 2.71
N GLU A 356 -28.83 8.87 2.05
CA GLU A 356 -29.89 7.98 2.56
C GLU A 356 -31.21 8.68 2.94
N ALA A 357 -31.56 9.76 2.23
CA ALA A 357 -32.86 10.40 2.39
C ALA A 357 -33.99 9.45 1.94
N PRO A 358 -35.08 9.29 2.71
CA PRO A 358 -36.24 8.51 2.29
C PRO A 358 -36.98 9.09 1.06
N ALA A 359 -36.80 10.37 0.76
CA ALA A 359 -37.46 11.03 -0.37
C ALA A 359 -36.44 11.71 -1.30
N GLN A 360 -36.56 11.46 -2.60
CA GLN A 360 -35.66 12.02 -3.62
C GLN A 360 -35.79 13.53 -3.75
N ARG A 361 -37.04 14.02 -3.72
CA ARG A 361 -37.31 15.45 -3.86
C ARG A 361 -36.87 16.18 -2.60
N TYR A 362 -35.90 17.09 -2.76
CA TYR A 362 -35.30 17.90 -1.70
C TYR A 362 -34.59 17.11 -0.58
N LEU A 363 -34.44 15.79 -0.73
CA LEU A 363 -33.71 14.94 0.22
C LEU A 363 -34.18 15.09 1.67
N TRP A 364 -35.49 15.02 1.88
CA TRP A 364 -36.06 15.10 3.24
C TRP A 364 -35.55 13.95 4.11
N ALA A 365 -35.12 14.27 5.33
CA ALA A 365 -34.64 13.34 6.34
C ALA A 365 -35.75 12.50 6.99
N ALA A 366 -37.02 12.78 6.65
CA ALA A 366 -38.19 12.03 7.03
C ALA A 366 -39.19 12.01 5.86
N PRO A 367 -40.05 10.98 5.75
CA PRO A 367 -41.14 10.99 4.78
C PRO A 367 -42.00 12.24 4.99
N ALA A 368 -42.39 12.92 3.92
CA ALA A 368 -43.39 13.97 4.01
C ALA A 368 -44.68 13.33 4.55
N GLY A 369 -45.20 13.82 5.68
CA GLY A 369 -46.50 13.42 6.17
C GLY A 369 -47.56 13.64 5.09
N LYS A 370 -48.64 12.83 5.09
CA LYS A 370 -49.80 13.13 4.24
C LYS A 370 -50.23 14.57 4.54
N PRO A 371 -50.51 15.40 3.52
CA PRO A 371 -51.04 16.73 3.77
C PRO A 371 -52.27 16.60 4.66
N PHE A 372 -52.37 17.45 5.68
CA PHE A 372 -53.62 17.62 6.42
C PHE A 372 -54.64 18.13 5.40
N VAL A 373 -55.58 17.25 5.03
CA VAL A 373 -56.72 17.56 4.14
C VAL A 373 -57.78 18.27 4.96
#